data_AF-A0A0C9MHH4-F1
#
_entry.id   AF-A0A0C9MHH4-F1
#
_cell.length_a   1.000
_cell.length_b   1.000
_cell.length_c   1.000
_cell.angle_alpha   90.00
_cell.angle_beta   90.00
_cell.angle_gamma   90.00
#
_symmetry.space_group_name_H-M   'P 1'
#
loop_
_entity.id
_entity.type
_entity.pdbx_description
1 polymer ?
#
loop_
_entity_poly.entity_id
_entity_poly.type
_entity_poly.pdbx_seq_one_letter_code
_entity_poly.pdbx_strand_id
1 'polypeptide(L)'
;MSLSQTTRTHGNIFHQRRPSLTTSCPPPDKRKSSDLNKRRGSSQYALKTTNKRSWATKVFDMPVIQLVGWTYVLICFCLSTIHLVRSFSLLDPAHSAREPQVNWDKLLLEKQQATPWSQLDDILPETRLSKMFSKSIVNNGFIRPYWFTASIRPPKETLTIATVVELRDLEHLIHLAEMYEGPISATLLVPSTENINHELSIQQLTDIRNEYETTIALKRHVDIHLVLQPGGLLESGQVIATGGYQEARNLARLFSRTNYVALVPVATLWMTDIAQSFKSHLHLLQAGDLLIIPTFGFPNYEGVDTKSWPIDKQSMIEWVEGGDMGLLDYNYELNNGPTSYSTWKDAKEPYLVPNYDYNYGPIYISTKLSHPWCEERFEDHLASCVYNAYLAGANLWISHTDFAVRTGQEPADTLYTPQQRKIQNKIARKYRIEQCVFYARQFDQSGTFSSERAEHVKQECSKALLSLQKEKMISDIVAAEQPEY
;
A
#
# COMPACT_ATOMS: atom_id res chain seq x y z
N MET A 1 16.62 -53.56 -49.43
CA MET A 1 16.78 -52.68 -50.61
C MET A 1 16.14 -51.34 -50.25
N SER A 2 16.85 -50.40 -49.62
CA SER A 2 17.90 -49.47 -50.11
C SER A 2 17.49 -48.65 -51.34
N LEU A 3 17.33 -47.33 -51.13
CA LEU A 3 17.69 -46.16 -51.95
C LEU A 3 16.88 -44.97 -51.39
N SER A 4 17.40 -44.07 -50.55
CA SER A 4 18.37 -42.98 -50.79
C SER A 4 18.00 -42.05 -51.95
N GLN A 5 17.54 -40.83 -51.63
CA GLN A 5 18.13 -39.58 -52.14
C GLN A 5 17.64 -38.32 -51.39
N THR A 6 18.63 -37.64 -50.81
CA THR A 6 18.85 -36.20 -50.53
C THR A 6 17.95 -35.14 -51.17
N THR A 7 17.58 -34.10 -50.38
CA THR A 7 17.76 -32.68 -50.78
C THR A 7 17.63 -31.66 -49.62
N ARG A 8 18.72 -30.91 -49.44
CA ARG A 8 18.93 -29.47 -49.14
C ARG A 8 18.21 -28.75 -47.98
N THR A 9 19.09 -28.28 -47.11
CA THR A 9 19.02 -27.28 -46.03
C THR A 9 18.85 -25.84 -46.52
N HIS A 10 17.92 -25.09 -45.90
CA HIS A 10 17.98 -23.63 -45.80
C HIS A 10 17.99 -23.25 -44.30
N GLY A 11 19.12 -22.70 -43.85
CA GLY A 11 19.28 -22.19 -42.49
C GLY A 11 18.76 -20.75 -42.40
N ASN A 12 17.81 -20.52 -41.48
CA ASN A 12 17.50 -19.19 -40.98
C ASN A 12 18.18 -19.02 -39.63
N ILE A 13 19.11 -18.07 -39.57
CA ILE A 13 19.85 -17.65 -38.39
C ILE A 13 18.90 -16.82 -37.53
N PHE A 14 18.41 -17.40 -36.43
CA PHE A 14 17.80 -16.64 -35.34
C PHE A 14 18.86 -16.40 -34.25
N HIS A 15 19.21 -15.13 -34.06
CA HIS A 15 20.05 -14.69 -32.95
C HIS A 15 19.33 -14.92 -31.61
N GLN A 16 19.69 -15.99 -30.91
CA GLN A 16 19.39 -16.14 -29.49
C GLN A 16 20.24 -15.14 -28.69
N ARG A 17 19.59 -14.15 -28.08
CA ARG A 17 20.21 -13.36 -27.01
C ARG A 17 20.31 -14.24 -25.77
N ARG A 18 21.54 -14.51 -25.34
CA ARG A 18 21.86 -15.14 -24.05
C ARG A 18 21.44 -14.22 -22.90
N PRO A 19 20.77 -14.70 -21.84
CA PRO A 19 20.62 -13.96 -20.61
C PRO A 19 21.96 -13.97 -19.85
N SER A 20 22.54 -12.78 -19.61
CA SER A 20 23.72 -12.62 -18.76
C SER A 20 23.30 -12.69 -17.29
N LEU A 21 23.47 -13.86 -16.69
CA LEU A 21 23.50 -14.07 -15.24
C LEU A 21 24.93 -13.84 -14.74
N THR A 22 25.20 -12.67 -14.17
CA THR A 22 26.39 -12.46 -13.32
C THR A 22 26.09 -11.39 -12.27
N THR A 23 25.92 -11.80 -11.02
CA THR A 23 26.58 -11.23 -9.83
C THR A 23 26.27 -12.12 -8.62
N SER A 24 26.98 -13.24 -8.59
CA SER A 24 27.74 -13.81 -7.48
C SER A 24 27.47 -13.27 -6.05
N CYS A 25 26.82 -14.10 -5.22
CA CYS A 25 27.02 -14.09 -3.77
C CYS A 25 28.20 -15.02 -3.41
N PRO A 26 29.03 -14.68 -2.41
CA PRO A 26 30.09 -15.57 -1.95
C PRO A 26 29.55 -16.67 -1.00
N PRO A 27 30.24 -17.83 -0.90
CA PRO A 27 29.79 -18.97 -0.11
C PRO A 27 30.10 -18.80 1.39
N PRO A 28 29.38 -19.50 2.30
CA PRO A 28 29.66 -19.48 3.72
C PRO A 28 30.79 -20.44 4.09
N ASP A 29 31.76 -19.94 4.85
CA ASP A 29 32.86 -20.75 5.36
C ASP A 29 32.42 -21.73 6.45
N LYS A 30 32.88 -22.96 6.30
CA LYS A 30 32.82 -24.04 7.29
C LYS A 30 34.06 -23.98 8.18
N ARG A 31 33.88 -24.02 9.50
CA ARG A 31 34.76 -24.60 10.55
C ARG A 31 34.18 -24.18 11.91
N LYS A 32 34.18 -24.96 13.00
CA LYS A 32 34.56 -26.34 13.32
C LYS A 32 33.93 -26.61 14.70
N SER A 33 33.50 -27.85 14.94
CA SER A 33 33.09 -28.34 16.26
C SER A 33 34.29 -28.52 17.19
N SER A 34 34.13 -28.20 18.48
CA SER A 34 34.77 -28.93 19.60
C SER A 34 34.13 -28.56 20.95
N ASP A 35 33.35 -29.50 21.49
CA ASP A 35 33.29 -29.98 22.87
C ASP A 35 33.39 -29.07 24.12
N LEU A 36 32.30 -29.14 24.89
CA LEU A 36 32.15 -29.62 26.28
C LEU A 36 33.04 -29.09 27.45
N ASN A 37 32.34 -28.45 28.39
CA ASN A 37 32.43 -28.58 29.86
C ASN A 37 33.76 -28.31 30.61
N LYS A 38 33.81 -27.20 31.40
CA LYS A 38 33.95 -27.25 32.88
C LYS A 38 34.05 -25.87 33.56
N ARG A 39 33.24 -25.72 34.63
CA ARG A 39 33.51 -25.14 35.96
C ARG A 39 33.88 -23.65 36.15
N ARG A 40 33.01 -23.01 36.96
CA ARG A 40 33.26 -22.20 38.18
C ARG A 40 34.58 -21.42 38.27
N GLY A 41 34.46 -20.11 38.50
CA GLY A 41 35.50 -19.34 39.18
C GLY A 41 35.26 -17.83 39.13
N SER A 42 34.79 -17.28 40.25
CA SER A 42 34.81 -15.86 40.59
C SER A 42 36.22 -15.25 40.48
N SER A 43 36.35 -14.05 39.92
CA SER A 43 37.41 -13.11 40.30
C SER A 43 37.04 -11.69 39.87
N GLN A 44 36.92 -10.83 40.86
CA GLN A 44 37.00 -9.38 40.75
C GLN A 44 38.31 -8.98 40.04
N TYR A 45 38.24 -8.06 39.09
CA TYR A 45 39.35 -7.15 38.81
C TYR A 45 38.79 -5.78 38.45
N ALA A 46 39.05 -4.83 39.35
CA ALA A 46 38.83 -3.42 39.15
C ALA A 46 39.82 -2.89 38.10
N LEU A 47 39.31 -2.33 37.00
CA LEU A 47 40.10 -1.63 36.01
C LEU A 47 39.90 -0.11 36.17
N LYS A 48 40.99 0.52 36.59
CA LYS A 48 41.18 1.96 36.73
C LYS A 48 40.87 2.68 35.41
N THR A 49 39.89 3.57 35.42
CA THR A 49 39.65 4.55 34.36
C THR A 49 40.73 5.63 34.43
N THR A 50 41.61 5.66 33.43
CA THR A 50 42.61 6.72 33.28
C THR A 50 41.99 7.94 32.61
N ASN A 51 42.27 9.08 33.22
CA ASN A 51 41.63 10.37 33.02
C ASN A 51 42.14 11.06 31.75
N LYS A 52 41.52 10.78 30.58
CA LYS A 52 41.82 11.43 29.28
C LYS A 52 41.09 12.76 29.04
N ARG A 53 40.35 13.30 30.03
CA ARG A 53 39.51 14.52 29.87
C ARG A 53 40.22 15.86 30.11
N SER A 54 41.54 15.86 30.37
CA SER A 54 42.28 17.05 30.85
C SER A 54 42.94 17.90 29.74
N TRP A 55 43.15 17.34 28.54
CA TRP A 55 43.92 18.04 27.50
C TRP A 55 43.07 18.91 26.58
N ALA A 56 41.86 18.47 26.24
CA ALA A 56 40.97 19.22 25.34
C ALA A 56 40.51 20.56 25.97
N THR A 57 40.20 20.57 27.27
CA THR A 57 39.79 21.80 27.97
C THR A 57 40.91 22.83 28.07
N LYS A 58 42.16 22.39 28.27
CA LYS A 58 43.33 23.31 28.31
C LYS A 58 43.64 23.97 26.96
N VAL A 59 43.30 23.33 25.85
CA VAL A 59 43.50 23.90 24.51
C VAL A 59 42.45 24.97 24.20
N PHE A 60 41.20 24.79 24.62
CA PHE A 60 40.13 25.79 24.42
C PHE A 60 40.26 27.04 25.33
N ASP A 61 41.03 26.96 26.42
CA ASP A 61 41.30 28.10 27.31
C ASP A 61 42.49 28.96 26.86
N MET A 62 43.16 28.63 25.74
CA MET A 62 44.23 29.48 25.22
C MET A 62 43.65 30.76 24.58
N PRO A 63 44.13 31.96 24.97
CA PRO A 63 43.59 33.23 24.49
C PRO A 63 43.71 33.40 22.97
N VAL A 64 44.73 32.77 22.37
CA VAL A 64 44.92 32.76 20.90
C VAL A 64 43.80 31.99 20.20
N ILE A 65 43.38 30.85 20.75
CA ILE A 65 42.32 30.02 20.16
C ILE A 65 40.97 30.71 20.30
N GLN A 66 40.73 31.38 21.42
CA GLN A 66 39.54 32.21 21.61
C GLN A 66 39.50 33.40 20.63
N LEU A 67 40.63 34.08 20.42
CA LEU A 67 40.72 35.17 19.44
C LEU A 67 40.44 34.69 18.02
N VAL A 68 40.99 33.55 17.62
CA VAL A 68 40.74 32.92 16.30
C VAL A 68 39.28 32.49 16.16
N GLY A 69 38.69 31.92 17.22
CA GLY A 69 37.28 31.56 17.25
C GLY A 69 36.35 32.77 17.08
N TRP A 70 36.60 33.86 17.82
CA TRP A 70 35.82 35.09 17.72
C TRP A 70 35.98 35.78 16.36
N THR A 71 37.19 35.80 15.79
CA THR A 71 37.40 36.35 14.44
C THR A 71 36.70 35.52 13.37
N TYR A 72 36.70 34.19 13.47
CA TYR A 72 35.95 33.33 12.56
C TYR A 72 34.44 33.62 12.62
N VAL A 73 33.85 33.69 13.82
CA VAL A 73 32.43 34.00 14.01
C VAL A 73 32.07 35.37 13.43
N LEU A 74 32.92 36.38 13.64
CA LEU A 74 32.72 37.73 13.10
C LEU A 74 32.74 37.75 11.56
N ILE A 75 33.69 37.03 10.95
CA ILE A 75 33.76 36.88 9.49
C ILE A 75 32.52 36.17 8.94
N CYS A 76 32.06 35.10 9.58
CA CYS A 76 30.84 34.39 9.18
C CYS A 76 29.60 35.31 9.26
N PHE A 77 29.50 36.14 10.28
CA PHE A 77 28.41 37.10 10.42
C PHE A 77 28.44 38.18 9.32
N CYS A 78 29.63 38.71 9.00
CA CYS A 78 29.83 39.66 7.91
C CYS A 78 29.51 39.05 6.53
N LEU A 79 29.95 37.81 6.26
CA LEU A 79 29.64 37.14 5.00
C LEU A 79 28.14 36.83 4.85
N SER A 80 27.49 36.41 5.94
CA SER A 80 26.05 36.12 5.94
C SER A 80 25.22 37.38 5.69
N THR A 81 25.61 38.51 6.31
CA THR A 81 24.94 39.81 6.09
C THR A 81 25.16 40.33 4.67
N ILE A 82 26.36 40.18 4.10
CA ILE A 82 26.62 40.55 2.69
C ILE A 82 25.78 39.69 1.73
N HIS A 83 25.66 38.39 1.96
CA HIS A 83 24.81 37.52 1.15
C HIS A 83 23.34 37.91 1.24
N LEU A 84 22.84 38.20 2.45
CA LEU A 84 21.46 38.64 2.66
C LEU A 84 21.15 39.94 1.91
N VAL A 85 22.03 40.94 2.01
CA VAL A 85 21.87 42.22 1.31
C VAL A 85 21.91 42.04 -0.21
N ARG A 86 22.81 41.19 -0.74
CA ARG A 86 22.82 40.88 -2.19
C ARG A 86 21.54 40.20 -2.66
N SER A 87 20.98 39.28 -1.87
CA SER A 87 19.70 38.62 -2.19
C SER A 87 18.55 39.61 -2.27
N PHE A 88 18.53 40.62 -1.40
CA PHE A 88 17.53 41.70 -1.46
C PHE A 88 17.79 42.71 -2.59
N SER A 89 19.05 42.90 -3.00
CA SER A 89 19.42 43.84 -4.08
C SER A 89 19.08 43.32 -5.48
N LEU A 90 18.90 42.00 -5.63
CA LEU A 90 18.51 41.35 -6.89
C LEU A 90 16.98 41.28 -7.09
N LEU A 91 16.20 41.69 -6.10
CA LEU A 91 14.76 41.88 -6.25
C LEU A 91 14.50 43.28 -6.82
N ASP A 92 14.70 43.42 -8.13
CA ASP A 92 14.22 44.60 -8.86
C ASP A 92 12.67 44.54 -8.93
N PRO A 93 11.92 45.42 -8.26
CA PRO A 93 10.46 45.39 -8.25
C PRO A 93 9.85 45.74 -9.62
N ALA A 94 10.65 46.27 -10.55
CA ALA A 94 10.18 46.80 -11.82
C ALA A 94 10.02 45.76 -12.96
N HIS A 95 10.34 44.48 -12.72
CA HIS A 95 10.19 43.41 -13.73
C HIS A 95 9.14 42.34 -13.43
N SER A 96 8.40 42.45 -12.32
CA SER A 96 7.31 41.50 -12.00
C SER A 96 5.93 41.87 -12.59
N ALA A 97 5.87 42.89 -13.46
CA ALA A 97 4.62 43.38 -14.05
C ALA A 97 4.49 43.01 -15.53
N ARG A 98 4.52 41.69 -15.85
CA ARG A 98 3.90 41.06 -17.04
C ARG A 98 4.26 39.57 -17.08
N GLU A 99 3.81 38.80 -16.10
CA GLU A 99 3.54 37.39 -16.37
C GLU A 99 2.18 37.30 -17.07
N PRO A 100 2.05 36.54 -18.17
CA PRO A 100 0.74 36.24 -18.72
C PRO A 100 -0.05 35.55 -17.61
N GLN A 101 -1.22 36.08 -17.26
CA GLN A 101 -2.15 35.38 -16.38
C GLN A 101 -2.58 34.10 -17.10
N VAL A 102 -1.82 33.03 -16.87
CA VAL A 102 -2.26 31.68 -17.12
C VAL A 102 -3.34 31.43 -16.08
N ASN A 103 -4.58 31.48 -16.54
CA ASN A 103 -5.71 31.09 -15.72
C ASN A 103 -5.57 29.58 -15.47
N TRP A 104 -4.93 29.24 -14.35
CA TRP A 104 -4.65 27.86 -13.96
C TRP A 104 -5.92 27.06 -13.77
N ASP A 105 -7.03 27.70 -13.38
CA ASP A 105 -8.34 27.05 -13.30
C ASP A 105 -8.82 26.64 -14.70
N LYS A 106 -8.65 27.51 -15.70
CA LYS A 106 -8.93 27.18 -17.10
C LYS A 106 -7.99 26.10 -17.64
N LEU A 107 -6.70 26.13 -17.28
CA LEU A 107 -5.72 25.15 -17.74
C LEU A 107 -5.95 23.77 -17.06
N LEU A 108 -6.38 23.75 -15.80
CA LEU A 108 -6.76 22.54 -15.08
C LEU A 108 -8.11 22.00 -15.58
N LEU A 109 -9.08 22.86 -15.88
CA LEU A 109 -10.33 22.48 -16.54
C LEU A 109 -10.05 21.92 -17.94
N GLU A 110 -9.20 22.58 -18.74
CA GLU A 110 -8.80 22.10 -20.05
C GLU A 110 -7.97 20.82 -19.95
N LYS A 111 -7.16 20.61 -18.90
CA LYS A 111 -6.40 19.35 -18.74
C LYS A 111 -7.28 18.20 -18.22
N GLN A 112 -8.30 18.50 -17.40
CA GLN A 112 -9.36 17.55 -17.02
C GLN A 112 -10.32 17.25 -18.18
N GLN A 113 -10.50 18.17 -19.13
CA GLN A 113 -11.40 18.02 -20.28
C GLN A 113 -10.69 17.58 -21.58
N ALA A 114 -9.38 17.79 -21.74
CA ALA A 114 -8.63 17.58 -22.98
C ALA A 114 -7.64 16.41 -22.95
N THR A 115 -7.62 15.58 -21.91
CA THR A 115 -7.33 14.17 -22.14
C THR A 115 -8.67 13.49 -22.39
N PRO A 116 -9.13 13.34 -23.64
CA PRO A 116 -10.15 12.34 -23.91
C PRO A 116 -9.57 11.03 -23.36
N TRP A 117 -10.36 10.35 -22.53
CA TRP A 117 -10.31 8.93 -22.20
C TRP A 117 -9.02 8.24 -22.62
N SER A 118 -8.25 7.73 -21.65
CA SER A 118 -7.10 6.88 -21.95
C SER A 118 -7.44 5.95 -23.10
N GLN A 119 -6.72 6.04 -24.23
CA GLN A 119 -6.97 5.20 -25.40
C GLN A 119 -6.94 3.69 -25.07
N LEU A 120 -6.44 3.33 -23.88
CA LEU A 120 -6.48 1.99 -23.30
C LEU A 120 -7.90 1.50 -22.93
N ASP A 121 -8.88 2.38 -22.73
CA ASP A 121 -10.26 2.00 -22.38
C ASP A 121 -11.00 1.37 -23.56
N ASP A 122 -10.64 1.72 -24.80
CA ASP A 122 -11.26 1.21 -26.04
C ASP A 122 -10.57 -0.06 -26.59
N ILE A 123 -9.51 -0.53 -25.93
CA ILE A 123 -8.73 -1.69 -26.38
C ILE A 123 -9.25 -2.97 -25.71
N LEU A 124 -9.22 -4.08 -26.45
CA LEU A 124 -9.44 -5.43 -25.92
C LEU A 124 -8.75 -5.62 -24.56
N PRO A 125 -9.46 -6.16 -23.54
CA PRO A 125 -8.93 -6.35 -22.19
C PRO A 125 -7.56 -7.03 -22.17
N GLU A 126 -7.32 -8.04 -23.00
CA GLU A 126 -6.03 -8.74 -23.09
C GLU A 126 -4.88 -7.80 -23.46
N THR A 127 -5.10 -6.91 -24.44
CA THR A 127 -4.07 -5.96 -24.87
C THR A 127 -3.86 -4.89 -23.81
N ARG A 128 -4.94 -4.41 -23.19
CA ARG A 128 -4.89 -3.48 -22.07
C ARG A 128 -4.07 -4.07 -20.91
N LEU A 129 -4.36 -5.31 -20.52
CA LEU A 129 -3.62 -6.04 -19.48
C LEU A 129 -2.15 -6.22 -19.86
N SER A 130 -1.84 -6.56 -21.12
CA SER A 130 -0.46 -6.72 -21.60
C SER A 130 0.39 -5.45 -21.50
N LYS A 131 -0.24 -4.28 -21.49
CA LYS A 131 0.42 -2.98 -21.37
C LYS A 131 0.43 -2.46 -19.94
N MET A 132 -0.68 -2.58 -19.23
CA MET A 132 -0.81 -2.07 -17.86
C MET A 132 -0.05 -2.93 -16.85
N PHE A 133 -0.09 -4.26 -17.02
CA PHE A 133 0.51 -5.22 -16.10
C PHE A 133 1.70 -5.96 -16.72
N SER A 134 2.41 -5.32 -17.67
CA SER A 134 3.56 -5.95 -18.32
C SER A 134 4.70 -6.30 -17.34
N LYS A 135 4.64 -5.77 -16.11
CA LYS A 135 5.59 -6.01 -15.02
C LYS A 135 4.98 -6.75 -13.83
N SER A 136 3.70 -7.11 -13.92
CA SER A 136 3.05 -7.90 -12.89
C SER A 136 3.67 -9.30 -12.80
N ILE A 137 3.62 -9.85 -11.60
CA ILE A 137 4.01 -11.24 -11.29
C ILE A 137 3.00 -12.22 -11.91
N VAL A 138 1.73 -11.82 -12.11
CA VAL A 138 0.69 -12.66 -12.70
C VAL A 138 0.79 -12.61 -14.22
N ASN A 139 0.97 -13.79 -14.85
CA ASN A 139 0.94 -13.89 -16.30
C ASN A 139 -0.51 -13.73 -16.81
N ASN A 140 -0.73 -12.75 -17.68
CA ASN A 140 -2.04 -12.42 -18.26
C ASN A 140 -2.79 -13.61 -18.87
N GLY A 141 -2.08 -14.67 -19.30
CA GLY A 141 -2.70 -15.91 -19.79
C GLY A 141 -3.65 -16.58 -18.78
N PHE A 142 -3.54 -16.24 -17.50
CA PHE A 142 -4.32 -16.81 -16.40
C PHE A 142 -5.44 -15.90 -15.88
N ILE A 143 -5.63 -14.73 -16.47
CA ILE A 143 -6.68 -13.78 -16.09
C ILE A 143 -7.85 -13.93 -17.07
N ARG A 144 -9.08 -14.02 -16.55
CA ARG A 144 -10.33 -13.97 -17.31
C ARG A 144 -11.23 -12.89 -16.73
N PRO A 145 -11.09 -11.63 -17.20
CA PRO A 145 -11.97 -10.54 -16.78
C PRO A 145 -13.41 -10.83 -17.17
N TYR A 146 -14.38 -10.46 -16.32
CA TYR A 146 -15.80 -10.64 -16.59
C TYR A 146 -16.14 -12.10 -16.93
N TRP A 147 -15.47 -13.04 -16.25
CA TRP A 147 -15.79 -14.46 -16.37
C TRP A 147 -17.27 -14.70 -16.09
N PHE A 148 -17.80 -13.97 -15.10
CA PHE A 148 -19.22 -13.68 -15.00
C PHE A 148 -19.45 -12.17 -14.95
N THR A 149 -20.54 -11.73 -15.57
CA THR A 149 -20.98 -10.32 -15.57
C THR A 149 -22.33 -10.22 -14.88
N ALA A 150 -22.45 -9.29 -13.95
CA ALA A 150 -23.69 -9.00 -13.28
C ALA A 150 -24.75 -8.51 -14.27
N SER A 151 -25.98 -8.97 -14.07
CA SER A 151 -27.12 -8.64 -14.94
C SER A 151 -27.53 -7.18 -14.86
N ILE A 152 -27.37 -6.52 -13.71
CA ILE A 152 -27.61 -5.08 -13.58
C ILE A 152 -26.52 -4.31 -14.33
N ARG A 153 -26.92 -3.21 -14.99
CA ARG A 153 -26.01 -2.20 -15.54
C ARG A 153 -26.06 -0.96 -14.66
N PRO A 154 -25.08 -0.75 -13.77
CA PRO A 154 -25.09 0.37 -12.85
C PRO A 154 -24.81 1.70 -13.57
N PRO A 155 -25.44 2.82 -13.14
CA PRO A 155 -25.02 4.17 -13.51
C PRO A 155 -23.55 4.43 -13.15
N LYS A 156 -22.90 5.37 -13.85
CA LYS A 156 -21.46 5.65 -13.63
C LYS A 156 -21.19 6.28 -12.27
N GLU A 157 -22.18 6.94 -11.71
CA GLU A 157 -22.14 7.67 -10.44
C GLU A 157 -22.44 6.78 -9.24
N THR A 158 -22.66 5.48 -9.43
CA THR A 158 -22.87 4.52 -8.34
C THR A 158 -21.53 4.04 -7.75
N LEU A 159 -21.51 3.76 -6.45
CA LEU A 159 -20.35 3.15 -5.78
C LEU A 159 -20.26 1.66 -6.13
N THR A 160 -19.10 1.21 -6.60
CA THR A 160 -18.79 -0.22 -6.76
C THR A 160 -17.94 -0.70 -5.59
N ILE A 161 -18.29 -1.81 -4.96
CA ILE A 161 -17.35 -2.50 -4.07
C ILE A 161 -16.39 -3.31 -4.92
N ALA A 162 -15.10 -3.05 -4.77
CA ALA A 162 -14.03 -3.86 -5.34
C ALA A 162 -13.40 -4.73 -4.25
N THR A 163 -13.44 -6.04 -4.45
CA THR A 163 -13.02 -7.03 -3.44
C THR A 163 -12.22 -8.18 -4.07
N VAL A 164 -11.45 -8.87 -3.22
CA VAL A 164 -10.68 -10.07 -3.58
C VAL A 164 -11.26 -11.23 -2.81
N VAL A 165 -11.47 -12.35 -3.48
CA VAL A 165 -12.16 -13.52 -2.95
C VAL A 165 -11.31 -14.75 -3.23
N GLU A 166 -11.05 -15.55 -2.21
CA GLU A 166 -10.53 -16.90 -2.37
C GLU A 166 -11.68 -17.90 -2.48
N LEU A 167 -11.43 -19.10 -3.01
CA LEU A 167 -12.45 -20.16 -3.09
C LEU A 167 -13.16 -20.45 -1.76
N ARG A 168 -12.44 -20.38 -0.64
CA ARG A 168 -13.00 -20.64 0.70
C ARG A 168 -13.92 -19.52 1.20
N ASP A 169 -13.83 -18.33 0.61
CA ASP A 169 -14.55 -17.14 1.04
C ASP A 169 -15.73 -16.81 0.11
N LEU A 170 -16.14 -17.76 -0.76
CA LEU A 170 -17.25 -17.56 -1.68
C LEU A 170 -18.57 -17.27 -0.94
N GLU A 171 -18.77 -17.87 0.23
CA GLU A 171 -19.93 -17.60 1.09
C GLU A 171 -19.96 -16.14 1.57
N HIS A 172 -18.81 -15.57 1.93
CA HIS A 172 -18.71 -14.15 2.30
C HIS A 172 -19.08 -13.24 1.13
N LEU A 173 -18.75 -13.62 -0.11
CA LEU A 173 -19.15 -12.87 -1.30
C LEU A 173 -20.67 -12.90 -1.52
N ILE A 174 -21.31 -14.04 -1.27
CA ILE A 174 -22.78 -14.15 -1.33
C ILE A 174 -23.40 -13.21 -0.32
N HIS A 175 -22.96 -13.28 0.94
CA HIS A 175 -23.48 -12.44 2.01
C HIS A 175 -23.28 -10.94 1.73
N LEU A 176 -22.11 -10.57 1.21
CA LEU A 176 -21.84 -9.21 0.77
C LEU A 176 -22.79 -8.74 -0.35
N ALA A 177 -23.07 -9.60 -1.32
CA ALA A 177 -23.98 -9.30 -2.43
C ALA A 177 -25.44 -9.16 -1.98
N GLU A 178 -25.84 -9.92 -0.95
CA GLU A 178 -27.17 -9.82 -0.34
C GLU A 178 -27.35 -8.52 0.46
N MET A 179 -26.32 -8.07 1.18
CA MET A 179 -26.41 -6.87 2.01
C MET A 179 -26.24 -5.55 1.26
N TYR A 180 -25.30 -5.48 0.29
CA TYR A 180 -24.92 -4.20 -0.30
C TYR A 180 -25.90 -3.72 -1.38
N GLU A 181 -26.59 -4.63 -2.08
CA GLU A 181 -27.52 -4.35 -3.21
C GLU A 181 -26.98 -3.45 -4.35
N GLY A 182 -25.73 -2.98 -4.28
CA GLY A 182 -25.03 -2.21 -5.31
C GLY A 182 -24.13 -3.09 -6.20
N PRO A 183 -23.43 -2.49 -7.19
CA PRO A 183 -22.50 -3.24 -8.02
C PRO A 183 -21.25 -3.68 -7.25
N ILE A 184 -20.82 -4.91 -7.47
CA ILE A 184 -19.61 -5.49 -6.87
C ILE A 184 -18.71 -5.98 -8.01
N SER A 185 -17.42 -5.63 -7.95
CA SER A 185 -16.38 -6.21 -8.79
C SER A 185 -15.49 -7.08 -7.92
N ALA A 186 -15.55 -8.39 -8.13
CA ALA A 186 -14.84 -9.37 -7.33
C ALA A 186 -13.76 -10.06 -8.17
N THR A 187 -12.52 -10.02 -7.71
CA THR A 187 -11.47 -10.88 -8.28
C THR A 187 -11.45 -12.19 -7.52
N LEU A 188 -11.73 -13.31 -8.21
CA LEU A 188 -11.72 -14.65 -7.66
C LEU A 188 -10.38 -15.31 -7.91
N LEU A 189 -9.65 -15.57 -6.83
CA LEU A 189 -8.37 -16.25 -6.84
C LEU A 189 -8.60 -17.77 -6.78
N VAL A 190 -8.23 -18.46 -7.86
CA VAL A 190 -8.33 -19.92 -7.95
C VAL A 190 -6.91 -20.51 -8.01
N PRO A 191 -6.52 -21.31 -7.01
CA PRO A 191 -5.24 -22.00 -7.02
C PRO A 191 -5.16 -22.96 -8.21
N SER A 192 -4.11 -22.82 -9.00
CA SER A 192 -3.69 -23.72 -10.06
C SER A 192 -2.39 -24.34 -9.62
N THR A 193 -2.31 -25.66 -9.50
CA THR A 193 -1.02 -26.33 -9.38
C THR A 193 -0.78 -27.15 -10.63
N GLU A 194 0.47 -27.29 -11.06
CA GLU A 194 0.84 -28.19 -12.16
C GLU A 194 0.50 -29.67 -11.86
N ASN A 195 0.15 -30.00 -10.60
CA ASN A 195 -0.10 -31.35 -10.09
C ASN A 195 -1.53 -31.59 -9.56
N ILE A 196 -2.45 -30.60 -9.63
CA ILE A 196 -3.87 -30.84 -9.34
C ILE A 196 -4.44 -31.52 -10.58
N ASN A 197 -4.98 -32.72 -10.39
CA ASN A 197 -5.74 -33.43 -11.43
C ASN A 197 -6.67 -32.43 -12.12
N HIS A 198 -6.53 -32.26 -13.44
CA HIS A 198 -7.35 -31.34 -14.24
C HIS A 198 -8.85 -31.45 -13.92
N GLU A 199 -9.32 -32.63 -13.54
CA GLU A 199 -10.68 -32.92 -13.12
C GLU A 199 -11.12 -32.17 -11.84
N LEU A 200 -10.25 -32.03 -10.83
CA LEU A 200 -10.55 -31.30 -9.59
C LEU A 200 -10.71 -29.80 -9.86
N SER A 201 -9.86 -29.22 -10.71
CA SER A 201 -9.97 -27.82 -11.12
C SER A 201 -11.24 -27.58 -11.96
N ILE A 202 -11.62 -28.53 -12.82
CA ILE A 202 -12.86 -28.43 -13.62
C ILE A 202 -14.10 -28.50 -12.72
N GLN A 203 -14.11 -29.40 -11.74
CA GLN A 203 -15.22 -29.53 -10.80
C GLN A 203 -15.40 -28.24 -9.99
N GLN A 204 -14.31 -27.69 -9.42
CA GLN A 204 -14.35 -26.44 -8.68
C GLN A 204 -14.91 -25.28 -9.52
N LEU A 205 -14.45 -25.13 -10.76
CA LEU A 205 -14.97 -24.09 -11.66
C LEU A 205 -16.44 -24.31 -12.03
N THR A 206 -16.88 -25.57 -12.11
CA THR A 206 -18.28 -25.93 -12.36
C THR A 206 -19.15 -25.60 -11.16
N ASP A 207 -18.68 -25.87 -9.94
CA ASP A 207 -19.40 -25.56 -8.70
C ASP A 207 -19.57 -24.04 -8.54
N ILE A 208 -18.52 -23.26 -8.81
CA ILE A 208 -18.59 -21.78 -8.78
C ILE A 208 -19.58 -21.25 -9.82
N ARG A 209 -19.59 -21.84 -11.03
CA ARG A 209 -20.58 -21.49 -12.06
C ARG A 209 -21.99 -21.77 -11.58
N ASN A 210 -22.22 -22.97 -11.03
CA ASN A 210 -23.53 -23.35 -10.53
C ASN A 210 -23.99 -22.37 -9.44
N GLU A 211 -23.13 -22.08 -8.46
CA GLU A 211 -23.40 -21.13 -7.38
C GLU A 211 -23.77 -19.74 -7.93
N TYR A 212 -23.00 -19.21 -8.89
CA TYR A 212 -23.30 -17.93 -9.52
C TYR A 212 -24.64 -17.96 -10.28
N GLU A 213 -24.96 -19.05 -10.97
CA GLU A 213 -26.18 -19.17 -11.76
C GLU A 213 -27.44 -19.38 -10.92
N THR A 214 -27.31 -20.03 -9.75
CA THR A 214 -28.42 -20.30 -8.81
C THR A 214 -28.65 -19.19 -7.80
N THR A 215 -27.62 -18.41 -7.44
CA THR A 215 -27.71 -17.39 -6.39
C THR A 215 -28.05 -16.03 -6.98
N ILE A 216 -29.28 -15.57 -6.72
CA ILE A 216 -29.87 -14.36 -7.32
C ILE A 216 -29.01 -13.12 -7.02
N ALA A 217 -28.54 -12.96 -5.78
CA ALA A 217 -27.73 -11.81 -5.38
C ALA A 217 -26.42 -11.72 -6.19
N LEU A 218 -25.70 -12.84 -6.31
CA LEU A 218 -24.48 -12.92 -7.12
C LEU A 218 -24.73 -12.52 -8.58
N LYS A 219 -25.70 -13.18 -9.22
CA LYS A 219 -26.05 -12.93 -10.63
C LYS A 219 -26.51 -11.50 -10.91
N ARG A 220 -27.10 -10.86 -9.90
CA ARG A 220 -27.66 -9.52 -10.00
C ARG A 220 -26.60 -8.44 -9.82
N HIS A 221 -25.69 -8.63 -8.86
CA HIS A 221 -24.82 -7.56 -8.35
C HIS A 221 -23.32 -7.74 -8.63
N VAL A 222 -22.84 -8.96 -8.86
CA VAL A 222 -21.40 -9.27 -8.87
C VAL A 222 -20.83 -9.52 -10.28
N ASP A 223 -19.83 -8.75 -10.67
CA ASP A 223 -18.92 -9.06 -11.77
C ASP A 223 -17.75 -9.89 -11.22
N ILE A 224 -17.52 -11.10 -11.75
CA ILE A 224 -16.43 -11.99 -11.30
C ILE A 224 -15.29 -11.98 -12.33
N HIS A 225 -14.09 -11.62 -11.88
CA HIS A 225 -12.85 -11.67 -12.64
C HIS A 225 -12.01 -12.85 -12.13
N LEU A 226 -11.86 -13.89 -12.94
CA LEU A 226 -11.14 -15.10 -12.54
C LEU A 226 -9.63 -14.91 -12.73
N VAL A 227 -8.84 -15.26 -11.71
CA VAL A 227 -7.38 -15.31 -11.78
C VAL A 227 -6.92 -16.69 -11.34
N LEU A 228 -6.28 -17.41 -12.26
CA LEU A 228 -5.62 -18.67 -11.96
C LEU A 228 -4.19 -18.35 -11.49
N GLN A 229 -3.78 -18.88 -10.34
CA GLN A 229 -2.41 -18.62 -9.85
C GLN A 229 -1.84 -19.80 -9.08
N PRO A 230 -0.50 -19.92 -8.98
CA PRO A 230 0.12 -20.99 -8.20
C PRO A 230 -0.46 -21.09 -6.78
N GLY A 231 -0.90 -22.30 -6.41
CA GLY A 231 -1.38 -22.61 -5.08
C GLY A 231 -0.27 -23.08 -4.14
N GLY A 232 -0.45 -22.85 -2.84
CA GLY A 232 0.36 -23.46 -1.77
C GLY A 232 -0.50 -24.33 -0.86
N LEU A 233 0.10 -25.41 -0.36
CA LEU A 233 -0.55 -26.29 0.62
C LEU A 233 -0.37 -25.70 2.03
N LEU A 234 -1.48 -25.49 2.74
CA LEU A 234 -1.49 -25.24 4.18
C LEU A 234 -1.14 -26.52 4.95
N GLU A 235 -0.73 -26.37 6.22
CA GLU A 235 -0.54 -27.50 7.14
C GLU A 235 -1.82 -28.33 7.33
N SER A 236 -2.99 -27.72 7.11
CA SER A 236 -4.30 -28.38 7.09
C SER A 236 -4.57 -29.23 5.84
N GLY A 237 -3.65 -29.24 4.86
CA GLY A 237 -3.81 -29.91 3.56
C GLY A 237 -4.62 -29.13 2.53
N GLN A 238 -5.11 -27.94 2.87
CA GLN A 238 -5.89 -27.09 1.96
C GLN A 238 -4.97 -26.32 1.00
N VAL A 239 -5.33 -26.24 -0.28
CA VAL A 239 -4.61 -25.42 -1.26
C VAL A 239 -5.17 -24.00 -1.22
N ILE A 240 -4.31 -23.02 -0.92
CA ILE A 240 -4.65 -21.60 -0.91
C ILE A 240 -3.86 -20.82 -1.95
N ALA A 241 -4.37 -19.64 -2.29
CA ALA A 241 -3.64 -18.65 -3.05
C ALA A 241 -2.52 -18.08 -2.16
N THR A 242 -1.25 -18.25 -2.54
CA THR A 242 -0.12 -17.79 -1.73
C THR A 242 0.32 -16.36 -2.00
N GLY A 243 -0.48 -15.58 -2.73
CA GLY A 243 -0.06 -14.26 -3.17
C GLY A 243 -1.00 -13.54 -4.11
N GLY A 244 -0.52 -12.42 -4.65
CA GLY A 244 -1.20 -11.67 -5.72
C GLY A 244 -2.45 -10.89 -5.29
N TYR A 245 -2.65 -10.64 -4.00
CA TYR A 245 -3.84 -9.92 -3.53
C TYR A 245 -3.85 -8.46 -4.00
N GLN A 246 -2.69 -7.83 -4.11
CA GLN A 246 -2.59 -6.46 -4.63
C GLN A 246 -2.95 -6.36 -6.11
N GLU A 247 -2.45 -7.30 -6.92
CA GLU A 247 -2.87 -7.46 -8.31
C GLU A 247 -4.39 -7.62 -8.39
N ALA A 248 -4.94 -8.52 -7.57
CA ALA A 248 -6.35 -8.82 -7.56
C ALA A 248 -7.22 -7.61 -7.18
N ARG A 249 -6.75 -6.77 -6.25
CA ARG A 249 -7.38 -5.47 -5.93
C ARG A 249 -7.31 -4.50 -7.10
N ASN A 250 -6.16 -4.41 -7.77
CA ASN A 250 -6.00 -3.59 -8.98
C ASN A 250 -6.96 -4.05 -10.09
N LEU A 251 -7.12 -5.36 -10.31
CA LEU A 251 -8.04 -5.91 -11.30
C LEU A 251 -9.51 -5.64 -10.97
N ALA A 252 -9.92 -5.85 -9.72
CA ALA A 252 -11.28 -5.54 -9.26
C ALA A 252 -11.58 -4.04 -9.43
N ARG A 253 -10.63 -3.18 -9.05
CA ARG A 253 -10.76 -1.73 -9.28
C ARG A 253 -10.82 -1.41 -10.77
N LEU A 254 -9.93 -1.97 -11.59
CA LEU A 254 -9.82 -1.69 -13.02
C LEU A 254 -11.10 -2.05 -13.78
N PHE A 255 -11.67 -3.22 -13.50
CA PHE A 255 -12.85 -3.73 -14.17
C PHE A 255 -14.17 -3.35 -13.49
N SER A 256 -14.13 -2.53 -12.45
CA SER A 256 -15.35 -1.91 -11.94
C SER A 256 -16.04 -1.05 -13.03
N ARG A 257 -17.36 -1.22 -13.16
CA ARG A 257 -18.15 -0.60 -14.24
C ARG A 257 -18.54 0.86 -13.97
N THR A 258 -18.34 1.34 -12.74
CA THR A 258 -18.65 2.71 -12.32
C THR A 258 -17.38 3.57 -12.15
N ASN A 259 -17.55 4.82 -11.72
CA ASN A 259 -16.45 5.77 -11.51
C ASN A 259 -15.94 5.82 -10.06
N TYR A 260 -16.74 5.34 -9.10
CA TYR A 260 -16.42 5.36 -7.67
C TYR A 260 -16.28 3.94 -7.15
N VAL A 261 -15.20 3.69 -6.43
CA VAL A 261 -14.82 2.35 -6.00
C VAL A 261 -14.45 2.37 -4.51
N ALA A 262 -15.05 1.45 -3.74
CA ALA A 262 -14.62 1.11 -2.40
C ALA A 262 -13.70 -0.11 -2.47
N LEU A 263 -12.48 -0.06 -1.91
CA LEU A 263 -11.66 -1.27 -1.73
C LEU A 263 -12.01 -1.92 -0.39
N VAL A 264 -12.54 -3.14 -0.43
CA VAL A 264 -13.19 -3.76 0.73
C VAL A 264 -12.79 -5.24 0.85
N PRO A 265 -12.32 -5.70 2.02
CA PRO A 265 -12.19 -7.14 2.29
C PRO A 265 -13.54 -7.85 2.18
N VAL A 266 -13.59 -9.05 1.61
CA VAL A 266 -14.87 -9.75 1.35
C VAL A 266 -15.68 -10.04 2.62
N ALA A 267 -15.01 -10.36 3.74
CA ALA A 267 -15.62 -10.60 5.03
C ALA A 267 -15.90 -9.30 5.83
N THR A 268 -16.42 -8.28 5.14
CA THR A 268 -16.80 -6.99 5.75
C THR A 268 -18.31 -6.86 5.75
N LEU A 269 -18.88 -6.56 6.91
CA LEU A 269 -20.28 -6.24 7.07
C LEU A 269 -20.50 -4.72 6.95
N TRP A 270 -21.39 -4.32 6.05
CA TRP A 270 -21.79 -2.93 5.87
C TRP A 270 -23.00 -2.62 6.74
N MET A 271 -22.83 -1.68 7.67
CA MET A 271 -23.89 -1.36 8.63
C MET A 271 -24.76 -0.17 8.21
N THR A 272 -24.30 0.57 7.21
CA THR A 272 -24.90 1.83 6.76
C THR A 272 -25.19 1.78 5.27
N ASP A 273 -26.12 2.62 4.80
CA ASP A 273 -26.42 2.78 3.37
C ASP A 273 -25.33 3.63 2.68
N ILE A 274 -24.13 3.07 2.61
CA ILE A 274 -22.95 3.74 2.04
C ILE A 274 -23.15 4.05 0.55
N ALA A 275 -23.96 3.26 -0.16
CA ALA A 275 -24.29 3.48 -1.56
C ALA A 275 -25.05 4.79 -1.79
N GLN A 276 -25.73 5.31 -0.77
CA GLN A 276 -26.39 6.60 -0.81
C GLN A 276 -25.58 7.69 -0.09
N SER A 277 -25.04 7.41 1.10
CA SER A 277 -24.36 8.42 1.92
C SER A 277 -23.07 8.95 1.31
N PHE A 278 -22.30 8.13 0.56
CA PHE A 278 -21.06 8.59 -0.07
C PHE A 278 -21.28 9.74 -1.06
N LYS A 279 -22.51 9.91 -1.57
CA LYS A 279 -22.85 10.95 -2.55
C LYS A 279 -22.72 12.37 -2.00
N SER A 280 -22.81 12.57 -0.68
CA SER A 280 -22.53 13.88 -0.06
C SER A 280 -21.04 14.25 -0.16
N HIS A 281 -20.17 13.27 -0.34
CA HIS A 281 -18.71 13.41 -0.37
C HIS A 281 -18.11 13.41 -1.78
N LEU A 282 -18.94 13.45 -2.84
CA LEU A 282 -18.44 13.42 -4.23
C LEU A 282 -17.45 14.55 -4.53
N HIS A 283 -17.63 15.72 -3.91
CA HIS A 283 -16.73 16.86 -4.08
C HIS A 283 -15.30 16.55 -3.59
N LEU A 284 -15.15 15.81 -2.48
CA LEU A 284 -13.85 15.36 -1.96
C LEU A 284 -13.21 14.36 -2.93
N LEU A 285 -13.99 13.35 -3.37
CA LEU A 285 -13.51 12.33 -4.30
C LEU A 285 -13.09 12.93 -5.64
N GLN A 286 -13.87 13.88 -6.17
CA GLN A 286 -13.56 14.61 -7.41
C GLN A 286 -12.34 15.52 -7.27
N ALA A 287 -12.08 16.05 -6.07
CA ALA A 287 -10.85 16.78 -5.77
C ALA A 287 -9.62 15.86 -5.76
N GLY A 288 -9.79 14.54 -5.77
CA GLY A 288 -8.72 13.55 -5.72
C GLY A 288 -8.37 13.11 -4.30
N ASP A 289 -9.28 13.28 -3.35
CA ASP A 289 -9.13 12.82 -1.97
C ASP A 289 -9.77 11.44 -1.75
N LEU A 290 -9.43 10.79 -0.64
CA LEU A 290 -9.99 9.51 -0.22
C LEU A 290 -11.02 9.72 0.89
N LEU A 291 -12.15 9.00 0.80
CA LEU A 291 -13.10 8.89 1.89
C LEU A 291 -12.89 7.54 2.60
N ILE A 292 -12.38 7.60 3.82
CA ILE A 292 -12.11 6.48 4.70
C ILE A 292 -13.38 6.07 5.43
N ILE A 293 -13.65 4.76 5.47
CA ILE A 293 -14.76 4.18 6.23
C ILE A 293 -14.19 3.52 7.50
N PRO A 294 -14.46 4.07 8.69
CA PRO A 294 -14.11 3.45 9.96
C PRO A 294 -14.58 2.00 10.02
N THR A 295 -13.67 1.12 10.45
CA THR A 295 -13.95 -0.30 10.60
C THR A 295 -13.92 -0.65 12.08
N PHE A 296 -14.89 -1.42 12.55
CA PHE A 296 -14.96 -1.91 13.91
C PHE A 296 -14.79 -3.43 13.94
N GLY A 297 -14.22 -3.93 15.02
CA GLY A 297 -14.01 -5.36 15.23
C GLY A 297 -14.17 -5.74 16.69
N PHE A 298 -14.20 -7.05 16.93
CA PHE A 298 -14.36 -7.60 18.27
C PHE A 298 -12.99 -7.77 18.95
N PRO A 299 -12.88 -7.46 20.25
CA PRO A 299 -11.71 -7.84 21.05
C PRO A 299 -11.64 -9.36 21.25
N ASN A 300 -12.80 -10.03 21.38
CA ASN A 300 -12.94 -11.48 21.39
C ASN A 300 -14.19 -11.88 20.60
N TYR A 301 -14.05 -12.83 19.67
CA TYR A 301 -15.17 -13.29 18.85
C TYR A 301 -16.01 -14.40 19.52
N GLU A 302 -15.48 -15.05 20.56
CA GLU A 302 -16.20 -16.12 21.26
C GLU A 302 -17.40 -15.57 22.06
N GLY A 303 -18.60 -16.06 21.73
CA GLY A 303 -19.84 -15.72 22.46
C GLY A 303 -20.54 -14.44 22.01
N VAL A 304 -20.06 -13.79 20.95
CA VAL A 304 -20.69 -12.61 20.36
C VAL A 304 -22.03 -12.98 19.72
N ASP A 305 -23.09 -12.24 20.04
CA ASP A 305 -24.39 -12.37 19.36
C ASP A 305 -24.31 -11.73 17.97
N THR A 306 -24.12 -12.57 16.95
CA THR A 306 -24.06 -12.14 15.55
C THR A 306 -25.44 -11.87 14.93
N LYS A 307 -26.52 -11.94 15.72
CA LYS A 307 -27.89 -11.73 15.23
C LYS A 307 -28.34 -10.28 15.30
N SER A 308 -27.69 -9.45 16.11
CA SER A 308 -27.97 -8.02 16.21
C SER A 308 -26.70 -7.24 15.96
N TRP A 309 -26.77 -6.25 15.07
CA TRP A 309 -25.64 -5.40 14.70
C TRP A 309 -25.99 -3.94 14.95
N PRO A 310 -25.04 -3.10 15.40
CA PRO A 310 -25.26 -1.66 15.45
C PRO A 310 -25.41 -1.12 14.03
N ILE A 311 -26.59 -0.59 13.71
CA ILE A 311 -26.94 -0.04 12.38
C ILE A 311 -26.76 1.48 12.30
N ASP A 312 -26.52 2.13 13.44
CA ASP A 312 -26.28 3.57 13.53
C ASP A 312 -25.11 3.89 14.46
N LYS A 313 -24.60 5.11 14.32
CA LYS A 313 -23.44 5.60 15.06
C LYS A 313 -23.64 5.57 16.56
N GLN A 314 -24.84 5.90 17.05
CA GLN A 314 -25.09 5.99 18.48
C GLN A 314 -25.05 4.60 19.12
N SER A 315 -25.71 3.62 18.50
CA SER A 315 -25.60 2.22 18.93
C SER A 315 -24.16 1.69 18.82
N MET A 316 -23.40 2.06 17.79
CA MET A 316 -21.98 1.67 17.71
C MET A 316 -21.15 2.25 18.85
N ILE A 317 -21.36 3.51 19.22
CA ILE A 317 -20.69 4.14 20.38
C ILE A 317 -21.01 3.37 21.66
N GLU A 318 -22.28 2.99 21.87
CA GLU A 318 -22.69 2.20 23.05
C GLU A 318 -21.98 0.84 23.11
N TRP A 319 -21.83 0.16 21.98
CA TRP A 319 -21.11 -1.12 21.91
C TRP A 319 -19.62 -0.96 22.20
N VAL A 320 -19.00 0.12 21.72
CA VAL A 320 -17.57 0.38 21.98
C VAL A 320 -17.34 0.79 23.44
N GLU A 321 -18.24 1.58 24.02
CA GLU A 321 -18.17 1.98 25.44
C GLU A 321 -18.51 0.83 26.39
N GLY A 322 -19.39 -0.08 25.97
CA GLY A 322 -19.68 -1.34 26.66
C GLY A 322 -18.52 -2.35 26.62
N GLY A 323 -17.55 -2.15 25.72
CA GLY A 323 -16.40 -3.03 25.53
C GLY A 323 -16.68 -4.24 24.64
N ASP A 324 -17.84 -4.28 23.97
CA ASP A 324 -18.22 -5.35 23.04
C ASP A 324 -17.43 -5.26 21.73
N MET A 325 -17.07 -4.04 21.32
CA MET A 325 -16.33 -3.77 20.09
C MET A 325 -15.27 -2.68 20.28
N GLY A 326 -14.39 -2.55 19.30
CA GLY A 326 -13.48 -1.41 19.20
C GLY A 326 -13.23 -1.01 17.76
N LEU A 327 -12.81 0.24 17.58
CA LEU A 327 -12.35 0.72 16.28
C LEU A 327 -11.09 -0.07 15.89
N LEU A 328 -11.14 -0.72 14.74
CA LEU A 328 -10.12 -1.61 14.22
C LEU A 328 -9.36 -0.95 13.08
N ASP A 329 -8.16 -0.46 13.39
CA ASP A 329 -7.14 -0.18 12.40
C ASP A 329 -6.14 -1.35 12.43
N TYR A 330 -6.03 -2.13 11.35
CA TYR A 330 -5.47 -3.49 11.36
C TYR A 330 -4.08 -3.68 12.01
N ASN A 331 -3.22 -2.66 11.96
CA ASN A 331 -1.86 -2.72 12.50
C ASN A 331 -1.73 -2.10 13.90
N TYR A 332 -2.86 -1.83 14.56
CA TYR A 332 -2.93 -1.14 15.84
C TYR A 332 -3.83 -1.91 16.81
N GLU A 333 -3.61 -1.68 18.09
CA GLU A 333 -4.57 -2.10 19.10
C GLU A 333 -5.91 -1.38 18.87
N LEU A 334 -7.00 -2.02 19.30
CA LEU A 334 -8.34 -1.44 19.17
C LEU A 334 -8.38 -0.03 19.77
N ASN A 335 -9.01 0.90 19.06
CA ASN A 335 -9.14 2.32 19.39
C ASN A 335 -7.84 3.15 19.37
N ASN A 336 -6.67 2.56 19.08
CA ASN A 336 -5.36 3.22 19.15
C ASN A 336 -4.75 3.56 17.78
N GLY A 337 -5.51 3.43 16.70
CA GLY A 337 -5.03 3.70 15.34
C GLY A 337 -5.29 5.12 14.81
N PRO A 338 -4.81 5.43 13.60
CA PRO A 338 -4.91 6.76 12.98
C PRO A 338 -6.33 7.29 12.81
N THR A 339 -7.35 6.43 12.73
CA THR A 339 -8.75 6.88 12.61
C THR A 339 -9.20 7.66 13.85
N SER A 340 -8.61 7.39 15.03
CA SER A 340 -8.92 8.01 16.33
C SER A 340 -10.40 7.86 16.73
N TYR A 341 -10.70 6.87 17.57
CA TYR A 341 -12.05 6.65 18.08
C TYR A 341 -12.63 7.88 18.81
N SER A 342 -11.82 8.55 19.64
CA SER A 342 -12.26 9.76 20.36
C SER A 342 -12.70 10.87 19.41
N THR A 343 -11.98 11.06 18.30
CA THR A 343 -12.34 12.05 17.29
C THR A 343 -13.59 11.61 16.53
N TRP A 344 -13.65 10.34 16.11
CA TRP A 344 -14.80 9.80 15.37
C TRP A 344 -16.09 9.92 16.16
N LYS A 345 -16.07 9.55 17.45
CA LYS A 345 -17.20 9.59 18.36
C LYS A 345 -17.86 10.98 18.38
N ASP A 346 -17.06 12.02 18.54
CA ASP A 346 -17.55 13.40 18.70
C ASP A 346 -17.77 14.13 17.36
N ALA A 347 -17.28 13.58 16.25
CA ALA A 347 -17.36 14.19 14.93
C ALA A 347 -18.80 14.33 14.41
N LYS A 348 -19.14 15.54 13.96
CA LYS A 348 -20.42 15.88 13.31
C LYS A 348 -20.30 16.10 11.81
N GLU A 349 -19.08 16.10 11.31
CA GLU A 349 -18.71 16.28 9.92
C GLU A 349 -17.47 15.42 9.61
N PRO A 350 -17.20 15.10 8.33
CA PRO A 350 -15.99 14.39 7.96
C PRO A 350 -14.75 15.16 8.38
N TYR A 351 -13.72 14.45 8.84
CA TYR A 351 -12.49 15.06 9.34
C TYR A 351 -11.26 14.38 8.75
N LEU A 352 -10.14 15.11 8.68
CA LEU A 352 -8.88 14.56 8.21
C LEU A 352 -8.28 13.58 9.21
N VAL A 353 -7.63 12.52 8.72
CA VAL A 353 -6.82 11.62 9.55
C VAL A 353 -5.80 12.45 10.35
N PRO A 354 -5.91 12.52 11.69
CA PRO A 354 -5.14 13.46 12.50
C PRO A 354 -3.64 13.10 12.57
N ASN A 355 -3.32 11.81 12.63
CA ASN A 355 -1.96 11.32 12.79
C ASN A 355 -1.71 10.17 11.81
N TYR A 356 -1.52 10.51 10.53
CA TYR A 356 -1.23 9.50 9.51
C TYR A 356 0.07 8.74 9.80
N ASP A 357 0.01 7.43 9.67
CA ASP A 357 1.14 6.51 9.69
C ASP A 357 1.10 5.61 8.45
N TYR A 358 2.28 5.22 7.95
CA TYR A 358 2.41 4.48 6.70
C TYR A 358 1.89 3.02 6.79
N ASN A 359 1.63 2.50 7.99
CA ASN A 359 0.97 1.21 8.18
C ASN A 359 -0.56 1.33 8.18
N TYR A 360 -1.11 2.52 7.99
CA TYR A 360 -2.54 2.73 7.94
C TYR A 360 -3.15 2.20 6.64
N GLY A 361 -3.89 1.10 6.75
CA GLY A 361 -4.58 0.44 5.63
C GLY A 361 -6.07 0.26 5.91
N PRO A 362 -6.87 1.34 5.96
CA PRO A 362 -8.31 1.25 6.17
C PRO A 362 -9.06 0.85 4.89
N ILE A 363 -10.37 0.61 5.04
CA ILE A 363 -11.32 0.62 3.92
C ILE A 363 -11.47 2.06 3.42
N TYR A 364 -11.43 2.26 2.11
CA TYR A 364 -11.57 3.59 1.53
C TYR A 364 -12.34 3.58 0.21
N ILE A 365 -13.01 4.70 -0.03
CA ILE A 365 -13.68 5.05 -1.28
C ILE A 365 -12.81 6.04 -2.03
N SER A 366 -12.69 5.82 -3.33
CA SER A 366 -11.88 6.61 -4.24
C SER A 366 -12.56 6.72 -5.60
N THR A 367 -12.06 7.62 -6.47
CA THR A 367 -12.39 7.47 -7.89
C THR A 367 -11.55 6.36 -8.51
N LYS A 368 -12.11 5.68 -9.50
CA LYS A 368 -11.45 4.58 -10.19
C LYS A 368 -10.12 4.98 -10.82
N LEU A 369 -9.97 6.21 -11.31
CA LEU A 369 -8.85 6.62 -12.16
C LEU A 369 -7.91 7.66 -11.53
N SER A 370 -8.31 8.37 -10.47
CA SER A 370 -7.51 9.49 -9.92
C SER A 370 -6.34 9.07 -9.03
N HIS A 371 -6.26 7.80 -8.63
CA HIS A 371 -5.25 7.34 -7.67
C HIS A 371 -4.25 6.36 -8.28
N PRO A 372 -3.03 6.31 -7.74
CA PRO A 372 -2.07 5.27 -8.08
C PRO A 372 -2.64 3.86 -7.85
N TRP A 373 -2.08 2.87 -8.55
CA TRP A 373 -2.40 1.46 -8.32
C TRP A 373 -1.75 0.97 -7.02
N CYS A 374 -2.35 -0.08 -6.44
CA CYS A 374 -1.72 -0.81 -5.34
C CYS A 374 -0.40 -1.41 -5.81
N GLU A 375 0.62 -1.38 -4.94
CA GLU A 375 1.94 -1.90 -5.29
C GLU A 375 1.95 -3.43 -5.25
N GLU A 376 2.14 -4.04 -6.42
CA GLU A 376 2.12 -5.49 -6.64
C GLU A 376 3.33 -6.24 -6.08
N ARG A 377 4.38 -5.53 -5.64
CA ARG A 377 5.51 -6.14 -4.93
C ARG A 377 5.13 -6.73 -3.57
N PHE A 378 4.01 -6.28 -3.00
CA PHE A 378 3.48 -6.84 -1.77
C PHE A 378 2.50 -7.95 -2.08
N GLU A 379 2.55 -9.02 -1.28
CA GLU A 379 1.59 -10.10 -1.40
C GLU A 379 0.21 -9.64 -0.94
N ASP A 380 0.12 -9.09 0.29
CA ASP A 380 -1.04 -8.44 0.84
C ASP A 380 -0.63 -7.32 1.82
N HIS A 381 -0.86 -6.06 1.43
CA HIS A 381 -0.46 -4.91 2.24
C HIS A 381 -1.27 -3.66 1.87
N LEU A 382 -2.55 -3.60 2.25
CA LEU A 382 -3.47 -2.51 1.86
C LEU A 382 -2.92 -1.09 2.15
N ALA A 383 -2.12 -0.95 3.20
CA ALA A 383 -1.46 0.30 3.56
C ALA A 383 -0.56 0.87 2.45
N SER A 384 0.04 0.04 1.58
CA SER A 384 0.84 0.53 0.44
C SER A 384 0.00 1.31 -0.58
N CYS A 385 -1.26 0.90 -0.79
CA CYS A 385 -2.18 1.59 -1.70
C CYS A 385 -2.52 2.98 -1.17
N VAL A 386 -2.85 3.06 0.12
CA VAL A 386 -3.20 4.31 0.80
C VAL A 386 -1.98 5.23 0.87
N TYR A 387 -0.80 4.69 1.16
CA TYR A 387 0.46 5.44 1.17
C TYR A 387 0.75 6.09 -0.18
N ASN A 388 0.57 5.37 -1.29
CA ASN A 388 0.77 5.97 -2.61
C ASN A 388 -0.24 7.08 -2.92
N ALA A 389 -1.52 6.88 -2.58
CA ALA A 389 -2.51 7.92 -2.76
C ALA A 389 -2.20 9.17 -1.91
N TYR A 390 -1.79 8.97 -0.66
CA TYR A 390 -1.37 10.04 0.24
C TYR A 390 -0.17 10.82 -0.32
N LEU A 391 0.89 10.11 -0.75
CA LEU A 391 2.06 10.74 -1.38
C LEU A 391 1.73 11.44 -2.70
N ALA A 392 0.71 10.99 -3.43
CA ALA A 392 0.23 11.66 -4.64
C ALA A 392 -0.57 12.95 -4.34
N GLY A 393 -0.77 13.29 -3.07
CA GLY A 393 -1.44 14.52 -2.63
C GLY A 393 -2.94 14.37 -2.38
N ALA A 394 -3.41 13.15 -2.10
CA ALA A 394 -4.77 12.90 -1.64
C ALA A 394 -4.87 13.11 -0.14
N ASN A 395 -5.86 13.88 0.30
CA ASN A 395 -6.23 13.92 1.71
C ASN A 395 -7.03 12.68 2.09
N LEU A 396 -6.93 12.28 3.36
CA LEU A 396 -7.64 11.13 3.90
C LEU A 396 -8.75 11.64 4.83
N TRP A 397 -9.99 11.68 4.32
CA TRP A 397 -11.16 12.14 5.06
C TRP A 397 -11.89 10.97 5.66
N ILE A 398 -12.16 10.99 6.96
CA ILE A 398 -12.89 9.94 7.66
C ILE A 398 -14.39 10.25 7.63
N SER A 399 -15.21 9.27 7.20
CA SER A 399 -16.67 9.38 7.33
C SER A 399 -17.06 9.39 8.81
N HIS A 400 -17.87 10.37 9.18
CA HIS A 400 -18.33 10.53 10.56
C HIS A 400 -19.63 9.77 10.85
N THR A 401 -20.33 9.27 9.83
CA THR A 401 -21.61 8.56 9.96
C THR A 401 -21.52 7.11 9.53
N ASP A 402 -20.75 6.83 8.49
CA ASP A 402 -20.67 5.50 7.91
C ASP A 402 -19.59 4.69 8.62
N PHE A 403 -19.85 3.40 8.80
CA PHE A 403 -18.89 2.46 9.36
C PHE A 403 -19.15 1.05 8.84
N ALA A 404 -18.11 0.24 8.95
CA ALA A 404 -18.13 -1.16 8.61
C ALA A 404 -17.72 -2.00 9.82
N VAL A 405 -18.08 -3.27 9.83
CA VAL A 405 -17.71 -4.23 10.86
C VAL A 405 -16.99 -5.41 10.23
N ARG A 406 -15.94 -5.91 10.89
CA ARG A 406 -15.28 -7.16 10.54
C ARG A 406 -15.56 -8.20 11.60
N THR A 407 -16.15 -9.32 11.19
CA THR A 407 -16.52 -10.47 12.04
C THR A 407 -15.37 -11.44 12.29
N GLY A 408 -14.14 -11.02 12.00
CA GLY A 408 -12.95 -11.77 12.33
C GLY A 408 -11.76 -10.84 12.30
N GLN A 409 -10.92 -10.93 13.33
CA GLN A 409 -9.52 -10.56 13.13
C GLN A 409 -8.96 -11.64 12.21
N GLU A 410 -8.85 -11.36 10.91
CA GLU A 410 -7.91 -12.13 10.10
C GLU A 410 -6.58 -12.06 10.86
N PRO A 411 -6.06 -13.19 11.37
CA PRO A 411 -4.78 -13.12 12.05
C PRO A 411 -3.80 -12.58 11.01
N ALA A 412 -3.16 -11.45 11.32
CA ALA A 412 -2.11 -10.83 10.51
C ALA A 412 -0.92 -11.77 10.21
N ASP A 413 -0.97 -13.00 10.71
CA ASP A 413 0.14 -13.92 10.82
C ASP A 413 -0.08 -15.30 10.17
N THR A 414 -1.24 -15.62 9.59
CA THR A 414 -1.49 -16.96 9.01
C THR A 414 -1.24 -17.07 7.51
N LEU A 415 -1.25 -15.96 6.76
CA LEU A 415 -1.01 -15.99 5.31
C LEU A 415 0.47 -16.21 4.94
N TYR A 416 1.38 -15.91 5.86
CA TYR A 416 2.82 -15.92 5.58
C TYR A 416 3.62 -16.70 6.60
N THR A 417 4.57 -17.49 6.11
CA THR A 417 5.64 -18.02 6.94
C THR A 417 6.44 -16.88 7.59
N PRO A 418 7.09 -17.09 8.75
CA PRO A 418 7.95 -16.08 9.38
C PRO A 418 9.04 -15.52 8.44
N GLN A 419 9.51 -16.34 7.49
CA GLN A 419 10.48 -15.92 6.48
C GLN A 419 9.88 -14.94 5.46
N GLN A 420 8.69 -15.23 4.94
CA GLN A 420 7.96 -14.33 4.05
C GLN A 420 7.66 -13.00 4.73
N ARG A 421 7.22 -13.00 6.00
CA ARG A 421 7.01 -11.75 6.77
C ARG A 421 8.28 -10.91 6.86
N LYS A 422 9.42 -11.55 7.14
CA LYS A 422 10.72 -10.86 7.18
C LYS A 422 11.09 -10.24 5.83
N ILE A 423 10.74 -10.89 4.71
CA ILE A 423 10.95 -10.35 3.36
C ILE A 423 10.02 -9.16 3.11
N GLN A 424 8.72 -9.30 3.38
CA GLN A 424 7.74 -8.22 3.21
C GLN A 424 8.10 -6.97 4.02
N ASN A 425 8.52 -7.12 5.27
CA ASN A 425 8.98 -6.00 6.11
C ASN A 425 10.23 -5.30 5.54
N LYS A 426 11.16 -6.05 4.95
CA LYS A 426 12.34 -5.46 4.28
C LYS A 426 11.95 -4.71 3.01
N ILE A 427 10.99 -5.24 2.25
CA ILE A 427 10.45 -4.58 1.06
C ILE A 427 9.76 -3.29 1.47
N ALA A 428 8.88 -3.32 2.47
CA ALA A 428 8.14 -2.16 2.99
C ALA A 428 9.06 -0.99 3.37
N ARG A 429 10.15 -1.26 4.09
CA ARG A 429 11.11 -0.22 4.49
C ARG A 429 11.77 0.47 3.29
N LYS A 430 12.21 -0.30 2.29
CA LYS A 430 12.83 0.27 1.08
C LYS A 430 11.81 1.01 0.21
N TYR A 431 10.64 0.40 0.08
CA TYR A 431 9.51 0.93 -0.67
C TYR A 431 9.12 2.33 -0.19
N ARG A 432 9.04 2.55 1.13
CA ARG A 432 8.69 3.85 1.71
C ARG A 432 9.57 4.99 1.19
N ILE A 433 10.88 4.76 1.18
CA ILE A 433 11.89 5.73 0.73
C ILE A 433 11.78 5.93 -0.78
N GLU A 434 11.68 4.83 -1.53
CA GLU A 434 11.57 4.85 -2.99
C GLU A 434 10.37 5.69 -3.46
N GLN A 435 9.18 5.43 -2.90
CA GLN A 435 7.96 6.13 -3.29
C GLN A 435 8.00 7.60 -2.88
N CYS A 436 8.50 7.92 -1.68
CA CYS A 436 8.71 9.30 -1.28
C CYS A 436 9.55 10.06 -2.33
N VAL A 437 10.70 9.52 -2.72
CA VAL A 437 11.60 10.19 -3.68
C VAL A 437 10.96 10.28 -5.06
N PHE A 438 10.22 9.24 -5.47
CA PHE A 438 9.48 9.22 -6.71
C PHE A 438 8.46 10.36 -6.79
N TYR A 439 7.57 10.47 -5.79
CA TYR A 439 6.54 11.52 -5.78
C TYR A 439 7.14 12.91 -5.58
N ALA A 440 8.17 13.06 -4.74
CA ALA A 440 8.85 14.35 -4.56
C ALA A 440 9.41 14.87 -5.90
N ARG A 441 10.04 13.98 -6.68
CA ARG A 441 10.52 14.30 -8.02
C ARG A 441 9.37 14.61 -8.98
N GLN A 442 8.25 13.89 -8.91
CA GLN A 442 7.09 14.15 -9.76
C GLN A 442 6.49 15.55 -9.50
N PHE A 443 6.36 15.93 -8.23
CA PHE A 443 5.92 17.28 -7.84
C PHE A 443 6.93 18.36 -8.27
N ASP A 444 8.23 18.10 -8.15
CA ASP A 444 9.28 19.01 -8.60
C ASP A 444 9.25 19.22 -10.12
N GLN A 445 9.19 18.12 -10.88
CA GLN A 445 9.12 18.15 -12.35
C GLN A 445 7.87 18.84 -12.90
N SER A 446 6.76 18.80 -12.16
CA SER A 446 5.53 19.50 -12.52
C SER A 446 5.46 20.94 -12.00
N GLY A 447 6.48 21.40 -11.26
CA GLY A 447 6.50 22.74 -10.67
C GLY A 447 5.52 22.92 -9.51
N THR A 448 5.00 21.83 -8.94
CA THR A 448 3.95 21.85 -7.90
C THR A 448 4.47 21.42 -6.52
N PHE A 449 5.78 21.25 -6.35
CA PHE A 449 6.39 20.89 -5.07
C PHE A 449 6.14 21.93 -3.96
N SER A 450 5.93 23.20 -4.27
CA SER A 450 5.57 24.23 -3.29
C SER A 450 4.09 24.20 -2.88
N SER A 451 3.23 23.46 -3.57
CA SER A 451 1.79 23.41 -3.31
C SER A 451 1.45 22.68 -2.00
N GLU A 452 0.21 22.89 -1.53
CA GLU A 452 -0.37 22.18 -0.38
C GLU A 452 -0.48 20.67 -0.64
N ARG A 453 -0.77 20.25 -1.88
CA ARG A 453 -0.85 18.82 -2.24
C ARG A 453 0.47 18.09 -2.07
N ALA A 454 1.60 18.81 -2.18
CA ALA A 454 2.93 18.25 -1.96
C ALA A 454 3.30 18.14 -0.47
N GLU A 455 2.46 18.61 0.46
CA GLU A 455 2.77 18.61 1.88
C GLU A 455 2.91 17.18 2.43
N HIS A 456 2.03 16.27 2.01
CA HIS A 456 2.08 14.85 2.38
C HIS A 456 3.42 14.20 2.02
N VAL A 457 3.91 14.44 0.80
CA VAL A 457 5.21 13.91 0.37
C VAL A 457 6.38 14.58 1.10
N LYS A 458 6.34 15.89 1.37
CA LYS A 458 7.39 16.58 2.16
C LYS A 458 7.50 15.97 3.55
N GLN A 459 6.36 15.78 4.22
CA GLN A 459 6.31 15.24 5.58
C GLN A 459 6.84 13.80 5.60
N GLU A 460 6.32 12.92 4.75
CA GLU A 460 6.74 11.51 4.74
C GLU A 460 8.19 11.33 4.28
N CYS A 461 8.65 12.15 3.34
CA CYS A 461 10.06 12.16 2.93
C CYS A 461 10.99 12.60 4.04
N SER A 462 10.63 13.65 4.79
CA SER A 462 11.43 14.10 5.93
C SER A 462 11.59 12.98 6.98
N LYS A 463 10.49 12.28 7.31
CA LYS A 463 10.49 11.14 8.24
C LYS A 463 11.38 10.00 7.73
N ALA A 464 11.23 9.62 6.45
CA ALA A 464 11.98 8.52 5.84
C ALA A 464 13.50 8.81 5.76
N LEU A 465 13.88 10.03 5.39
CA LEU A 465 15.29 10.43 5.27
C LEU A 465 15.98 10.55 6.64
N LEU A 466 15.29 11.08 7.65
CA LEU A 466 15.80 11.11 9.03
C LEU A 466 16.02 9.71 9.60
N SER A 467 15.12 8.77 9.30
CA SER A 467 15.28 7.36 9.70
C SER A 467 16.56 6.75 9.12
N LEU A 468 16.86 7.01 7.83
CA LEU A 468 18.08 6.53 7.19
C LEU A 468 19.35 7.10 7.83
N GLN A 469 19.34 8.39 8.16
CA GLN A 469 20.47 9.02 8.84
C GLN A 469 20.73 8.39 10.20
N LYS A 470 19.67 8.14 10.99
CA LYS A 470 19.78 7.47 12.30
C LYS A 470 20.32 6.05 12.17
N GLU A 471 19.85 5.29 11.20
CA GLU A 471 20.31 3.91 10.97
C GLU A 471 21.78 3.86 10.55
N LYS A 472 22.21 4.81 9.71
CA LYS A 472 23.62 4.96 9.34
C LYS A 472 24.48 5.27 10.56
N MET A 473 24.05 6.22 11.41
CA MET A 473 24.76 6.53 12.66
C MET A 473 24.88 5.32 13.59
N ILE A 474 23.82 4.53 13.76
CA ILE A 474 23.85 3.30 14.58
C ILE A 474 24.80 2.27 13.97
N SER A 475 24.76 2.07 12.65
CA SER A 475 25.67 1.15 11.95
C SER A 475 27.13 1.55 12.14
N ASP A 476 27.43 2.86 12.05
CA ASP A 476 28.78 3.38 12.21
C ASP A 476 29.29 3.20 13.66
N ILE A 477 28.41 3.37 14.67
CA ILE A 477 28.73 3.10 16.08
C ILE A 477 29.01 1.61 16.31
N VAL A 478 28.15 0.72 15.80
CA VAL A 478 28.33 -0.74 15.96
C VAL A 478 29.60 -1.22 15.26
N ALA A 479 29.93 -0.66 14.09
CA ALA A 479 31.17 -0.97 13.39
C ALA A 479 32.42 -0.47 14.15
N ALA A 480 32.31 0.65 14.87
CA ALA A 480 33.40 1.18 15.70
C ALA A 480 33.59 0.43 17.03
N GLU A 481 32.57 -0.29 17.51
CA GLU A 481 32.61 -1.08 18.75
C GLU A 481 33.08 -2.52 18.57
N GLN A 482 33.25 -3.02 17.34
CA GLN A 482 33.85 -4.33 17.11
C GLN A 482 35.38 -4.25 17.19
N PRO A 483 36.03 -4.84 18.22
CA PRO A 483 37.48 -4.92 18.23
C PRO A 483 37.95 -5.79 17.06
N GLU A 484 38.88 -5.28 16.26
CA GLU A 484 39.63 -6.08 15.30
C GLU A 484 40.27 -7.26 16.05
N TYR A 485 39.79 -8.47 15.78
CA TYR A 485 40.34 -9.72 16.29
C TYR A 485 41.23 -10.40 15.25
#